data_AF-J9SEI5-F1
#
_entry.id   AF-J9SEI5-F1
#
_cell.length_a   1.000
_cell.length_b   1.000
_cell.length_c   1.000
_cell.angle_alpha   90.00
_cell.angle_beta   90.00
_cell.angle_gamma   90.00
#
_symmetry.space_group_name_H-M   'P 1'
#
loop_
_entity.id
_entity.type
_entity.pdbx_description
1 polymer ?
#
loop_
_entity_poly.entity_id
_entity_poly.type
_entity_poly.pdbx_seq_one_letter_code
_entity_poly.pdbx_strand_id
1 'polypeptide(L)'
;MLSEWRQWSPRSTVRVDATNEHRYRSAPWPERMPPVPIATYLADRHSRYTLLAFDLDAGPYGPEAVAVDANVLTGVLTDLGVSHLQVQSGPSGGRHIWVRVIDPGIPAEKVADLARRLRAHLPTLDISPLTNPVSGAVRIPGSVHRSGGNASPLLTGRELGNAVRDMQARPAPPDLAEWLIARFPTTARQNSRQRTTTIGLRLVGQGPATRVDRARTELSSTTAERLVRRLTAADDRSAHAWSIMLGMAASGWCWTDVLQHLHKPGLVRLREDLRQNEAHALTQWHKALRTAAETAWPRAQGDHTVDDPVRTHIEAVFAAANSDPATWARKGWASAERVLHSLLVVCAEAHTTTVNIDVRRLAEAANVHAATASRALHRLQAEGWIRRVAEAQGTESATWELAHVPHDTAATQGETRPPFASSTLRLHHAHHDIWVWREGLGGIAERIHAAWQGGHVSVIGLVSATGYSSRCVRAWLRYFRELNLLTPSRNRWDEVAVAFGSYGAMVRRAQSHLVDRLVRDWWDEELRWRKQRGKRRYRGPGRVATDPQAIALPIAAPSRTRYGRFPTRPNGKVDYPSARSLVRSHMQTSEAA
;
A
#
# COMPACT_ATOMS: atom_id res chain seq x y z
N MET A 1 32.37 8.40 5.17
CA MET A 1 31.00 8.51 5.71
C MET A 1 30.87 9.39 6.95
N LEU A 2 31.55 9.10 8.08
CA LEU A 2 31.41 9.90 9.32
C LEU A 2 31.82 11.37 9.12
N SER A 3 32.94 11.60 8.44
CA SER A 3 33.47 12.94 8.11
C SER A 3 32.48 13.78 7.31
N GLU A 4 31.80 13.18 6.34
CA GLU A 4 30.86 13.82 5.44
C GLU A 4 29.60 14.23 6.21
N TRP A 5 29.04 13.33 7.03
CA TRP A 5 27.88 13.67 7.88
C TRP A 5 28.23 14.67 8.98
N ARG A 6 29.46 14.66 9.50
CA ARG A 6 29.95 15.71 10.41
C ARG A 6 30.01 17.06 9.71
N GLN A 7 30.49 17.11 8.47
CA GLN A 7 30.57 18.34 7.67
C GLN A 7 29.17 18.85 7.26
N TRP A 8 28.24 17.95 6.95
CA TRP A 8 26.87 18.31 6.54
C TRP A 8 25.97 18.63 7.72
N SER A 9 26.39 18.31 8.94
CA SER A 9 25.56 18.49 10.12
C SER A 9 25.21 19.96 10.29
N PRO A 10 23.92 20.30 10.50
CA PRO A 10 23.50 21.66 10.81
C PRO A 10 24.05 22.16 12.16
N ARG A 11 24.64 21.28 12.98
CA ARG A 11 25.14 21.60 14.32
C ARG A 11 26.53 21.02 14.54
N SER A 12 27.32 21.73 15.35
CA SER A 12 28.64 21.29 15.81
C SER A 12 28.62 20.09 16.76
N THR A 13 27.44 19.60 17.13
CA THR A 13 27.22 18.50 18.07
C THR A 13 26.35 17.41 17.44
N VAL A 14 26.57 16.16 17.86
CA VAL A 14 25.78 14.98 17.48
C VAL A 14 25.01 14.48 18.69
N ARG A 15 23.95 13.70 18.48
CA ARG A 15 23.24 13.02 19.56
C ARG A 15 23.77 11.61 19.75
N VAL A 16 24.13 11.25 20.97
CA VAL A 16 24.70 9.94 21.33
C VAL A 16 23.82 9.26 22.36
N ASP A 17 23.47 8.00 22.13
CA ASP A 17 22.79 7.12 23.08
C ASP A 17 23.80 6.26 23.83
N ALA A 18 24.54 6.86 24.76
CA ALA A 18 25.66 6.21 25.44
C ALA A 18 25.24 4.98 26.28
N THR A 19 24.00 4.93 26.75
CA THR A 19 23.48 3.84 27.59
C THR A 19 22.71 2.78 26.78
N ASN A 20 22.49 3.01 25.48
CA ASN A 20 21.68 2.14 24.61
C ASN A 20 20.21 2.00 25.07
N GLU A 21 19.74 2.90 25.92
CA GLU A 21 18.39 2.95 26.49
C GLU A 21 17.46 3.84 25.66
N HIS A 22 17.85 4.20 24.43
CA HIS A 22 17.15 5.19 23.60
C HIS A 22 17.17 6.61 24.18
N ARG A 23 18.22 6.93 24.95
CA ARG A 23 18.37 8.21 25.63
C ARG A 23 19.49 9.02 24.99
N TYR A 24 19.13 9.66 23.88
CA TYR A 24 20.04 10.49 23.11
C TYR A 24 20.39 11.81 23.82
N ARG A 25 21.67 12.03 24.12
CA ARG A 25 22.21 13.30 24.66
C ARG A 25 23.11 13.99 23.64
N SER A 26 23.12 15.32 23.66
CA SER A 26 24.02 16.09 22.80
C SER A 26 25.47 15.91 23.26
N ALA A 27 26.37 15.63 22.33
CA ALA A 27 27.80 15.46 22.57
C ALA A 27 28.62 15.98 21.37
N PRO A 28 29.93 16.26 21.54
CA PRO A 28 30.81 16.54 20.42
C PRO A 28 30.85 15.38 19.40
N TRP A 29 31.12 15.71 18.14
CA TRP A 29 31.30 14.69 17.11
C TRP A 29 32.51 13.79 17.44
N PRO A 30 32.36 12.46 17.42
CA PRO A 30 33.47 11.55 17.69
C PRO A 30 34.45 11.50 16.50
N GLU A 31 35.71 11.17 16.77
CA GLU A 31 36.74 11.01 15.72
C GLU A 31 36.53 9.75 14.87
N ARG A 32 35.98 8.69 15.48
CA ARG A 32 35.65 7.41 14.83
C ARG A 32 34.25 6.99 15.22
N MET A 33 33.63 6.13 14.39
CA MET A 33 32.27 5.65 14.65
C MET A 33 32.25 4.88 15.98
N PRO A 34 31.51 5.33 17.00
CA PRO A 34 31.50 4.66 18.30
C PRO A 34 30.60 3.40 18.26
N PRO A 35 30.80 2.44 19.18
CA PRO A 35 29.96 1.25 19.29
C PRO A 35 28.61 1.53 19.96
N VAL A 36 28.15 2.79 19.97
CA VAL A 36 26.86 3.22 20.52
C VAL A 36 26.08 4.02 19.47
N PRO A 37 24.74 4.04 19.50
CA PRO A 37 23.96 4.74 18.49
C PRO A 37 24.24 6.25 18.47
N ILE A 38 24.47 6.80 17.28
CA ILE A 38 24.62 8.23 17.06
C ILE A 38 23.69 8.76 15.96
N ALA A 39 23.14 9.94 16.19
CA ALA A 39 22.19 10.60 15.30
C ALA A 39 22.54 12.08 15.10
N THR A 40 22.47 12.56 13.86
CA THR A 40 22.69 13.98 13.56
C THR A 40 21.38 14.75 13.64
N TYR A 41 21.45 16.01 14.07
CA TYR A 41 20.34 16.95 13.93
C TYR A 41 20.03 17.19 12.45
N LEU A 42 18.76 17.48 12.16
CA LEU A 42 18.28 17.81 10.82
C LEU A 42 18.17 19.32 10.56
N ALA A 43 17.89 20.08 11.62
CA ALA A 43 17.80 21.53 11.59
C ALA A 43 18.89 22.22 12.41
N ASP A 44 19.27 23.41 11.98
CA ASP A 44 20.20 24.29 12.68
C ASP A 44 19.55 24.89 13.95
N ARG A 45 20.21 25.91 14.54
CA ARG A 45 19.71 26.60 15.73
C ARG A 45 18.60 27.61 15.42
N HIS A 46 18.46 28.01 14.16
CA HIS A 46 17.43 28.92 13.66
C HIS A 46 16.22 28.17 13.08
N SER A 47 16.11 26.86 13.33
CA SER A 47 15.04 26.00 12.82
C SER A 47 14.97 25.94 11.29
N ARG A 48 16.13 25.94 10.63
CA ARG A 48 16.29 25.70 9.19
C ARG A 48 16.90 24.33 8.92
N TYR A 49 16.25 23.54 8.09
CA TYR A 49 16.67 22.21 7.70
C TYR A 49 17.65 22.27 6.53
N THR A 50 18.92 21.99 6.81
CA THR A 50 19.98 21.83 5.80
C THR A 50 20.23 20.35 5.46
N LEU A 51 19.62 19.45 6.24
CA LEU A 51 19.64 18.01 6.01
C LEU A 51 18.25 17.44 6.27
N LEU A 52 17.69 16.76 5.27
CA LEU A 52 16.44 16.01 5.41
C LEU A 52 16.74 14.53 5.57
N ALA A 53 16.04 13.90 6.50
CA ALA A 53 16.03 12.46 6.67
C ALA A 53 14.59 11.99 6.79
N PHE A 54 14.13 11.22 5.80
CA PHE A 54 12.83 10.58 5.84
C PHE A 54 13.00 9.22 6.50
N ASP A 55 12.49 9.10 7.73
CA ASP A 55 12.61 7.91 8.56
C ASP A 55 11.37 7.03 8.36
N LEU A 56 11.52 5.93 7.63
CA LEU A 56 10.46 4.97 7.34
C LEU A 56 10.63 3.77 8.28
N ASP A 57 9.68 3.60 9.20
CA ASP A 57 9.72 2.53 10.19
C ASP A 57 8.65 1.47 9.90
N ALA A 58 9.04 0.21 10.06
CA ALA A 58 8.19 -0.94 9.79
C ALA A 58 6.96 -0.94 10.69
N GLY A 59 7.11 -0.52 11.96
CA GLY A 59 6.00 -0.34 12.90
C GLY A 59 4.94 -1.46 12.80
N PRO A 60 3.64 -1.14 12.72
CA PRO A 60 2.57 -2.12 12.51
C PRO A 60 2.38 -2.54 11.03
N TYR A 61 3.00 -1.84 10.08
CA TYR A 61 2.80 -2.04 8.64
C TYR A 61 3.76 -3.08 8.04
N GLY A 62 4.84 -3.40 8.75
CA GLY A 62 5.86 -4.35 8.35
C GLY A 62 6.93 -3.78 7.41
N PRO A 63 8.05 -4.49 7.22
CA PRO A 63 9.18 -4.04 6.42
C PRO A 63 8.87 -3.93 4.91
N GLU A 64 7.86 -4.65 4.40
CA GLU A 64 7.42 -4.51 3.01
C GLU A 64 6.79 -3.15 2.72
N ALA A 65 5.96 -2.64 3.64
CA ALA A 65 5.35 -1.32 3.50
C ALA A 65 6.42 -0.21 3.49
N VAL A 66 7.46 -0.37 4.32
CA VAL A 66 8.62 0.53 4.32
C VAL A 66 9.34 0.51 2.98
N ALA A 67 9.53 -0.67 2.38
CA ALA A 67 10.18 -0.78 1.08
C ALA A 67 9.35 -0.10 -0.03
N VAL A 68 8.02 -0.26 -0.02
CA VAL A 68 7.10 0.39 -0.97
C VAL A 68 7.17 1.90 -0.82
N ASP A 69 6.96 2.42 0.39
CA ASP A 69 6.98 3.86 0.66
C ASP A 69 8.35 4.47 0.34
N ALA A 70 9.42 3.75 0.66
CA ALA A 70 10.78 4.16 0.33
C ALA A 70 10.99 4.26 -1.18
N ASN A 71 10.53 3.27 -1.94
CA ASN A 71 10.64 3.26 -3.40
C ASN A 71 9.82 4.38 -4.04
N VAL A 72 8.61 4.66 -3.53
CA VAL A 72 7.78 5.80 -3.99
C VAL A 72 8.54 7.11 -3.79
N LEU A 73 9.08 7.34 -2.59
CA LEU A 73 9.79 8.58 -2.30
C LEU A 73 11.11 8.71 -3.09
N THR A 74 11.91 7.65 -3.21
CA THR A 74 13.15 7.69 -4.01
C THR A 74 12.88 7.82 -5.50
N GLY A 75 11.78 7.25 -6.01
CA GLY A 75 11.34 7.45 -7.39
C GLY A 75 11.07 8.92 -7.67
N VAL A 76 10.25 9.56 -6.82
CA VAL A 76 9.95 11.01 -6.94
C VAL A 76 11.23 11.86 -6.84
N LEU A 77 12.14 11.54 -5.91
CA LEU A 77 13.42 12.27 -5.79
C LEU A 77 14.28 12.09 -7.05
N THR A 78 14.30 10.89 -7.64
CA THR A 78 15.02 10.60 -8.88
C THR A 78 14.45 11.39 -10.06
N ASP A 79 13.12 11.40 -10.19
CA ASP A 79 12.42 12.15 -11.24
C ASP A 79 12.65 13.67 -11.12
N LEU A 80 12.78 14.18 -9.89
CA LEU A 80 13.15 15.57 -9.61
C LEU A 80 14.65 15.86 -9.77
N GLY A 81 15.47 14.86 -10.11
CA GLY A 81 16.92 15.00 -10.24
C GLY A 81 17.64 15.26 -8.90
N VAL A 82 17.00 14.93 -7.77
CA VAL A 82 17.52 15.18 -6.42
C VAL A 82 18.43 14.04 -5.98
N SER A 83 19.68 14.40 -5.70
CA SER A 83 20.67 13.44 -5.19
C SER A 83 20.31 13.04 -3.76
N HIS A 84 20.20 11.73 -3.51
CA HIS A 84 19.76 11.17 -2.23
C HIS A 84 20.48 9.86 -1.92
N LEU A 85 20.45 9.45 -0.64
CA LEU A 85 21.04 8.19 -0.20
C LEU A 85 20.04 7.39 0.65
N GLN A 86 19.78 6.15 0.25
CA GLN A 86 18.96 5.21 1.01
C GLN A 86 19.83 4.34 1.93
N VAL A 87 19.41 4.22 3.18
CA VAL A 87 20.14 3.55 4.25
C VAL A 87 19.18 2.62 4.99
N GLN A 88 19.51 1.34 5.09
CA GLN A 88 18.76 0.41 5.92
C GLN A 88 19.03 0.70 7.39
N SER A 89 17.96 0.86 8.16
CA SER A 89 17.98 1.22 9.57
C SER A 89 17.60 0.02 10.43
N GLY A 90 18.63 -0.69 10.93
CA GLY A 90 18.45 -1.78 11.90
C GLY A 90 17.82 -3.07 11.36
N PRO A 91 17.61 -4.08 12.23
CA PRO A 91 17.21 -5.43 11.84
C PRO A 91 15.72 -5.57 11.51
N SER A 92 14.89 -4.59 11.92
CA SER A 92 13.44 -4.57 11.67
C SER A 92 13.05 -4.12 10.25
N GLY A 93 14.03 -3.72 9.43
CA GLY A 93 13.79 -3.34 8.03
C GLY A 93 13.38 -1.89 7.80
N GLY A 94 13.61 -1.00 8.78
CA GLY A 94 13.42 0.46 8.60
C GLY A 94 14.35 1.02 7.52
N ARG A 95 14.02 2.18 6.94
CA ARG A 95 14.84 2.86 5.93
C ARG A 95 14.93 4.36 6.20
N HIS A 96 16.13 4.91 6.15
CA HIS A 96 16.35 6.35 6.11
C HIS A 96 16.68 6.78 4.67
N ILE A 97 15.98 7.79 4.18
CA ILE A 97 16.33 8.46 2.91
C ILE A 97 16.89 9.84 3.24
N TRP A 98 18.16 10.05 2.90
CA TRP A 98 18.89 11.28 3.19
C TRP A 98 18.94 12.19 1.97
N VAL A 99 18.65 13.47 2.18
CA VAL A 99 18.79 14.53 1.17
C VAL A 99 19.49 15.72 1.79
N ARG A 100 20.57 16.19 1.13
CA ARG A 100 21.26 17.41 1.54
C ARG A 100 20.59 18.61 0.89
N VAL A 101 20.37 19.67 1.66
CA VAL A 101 19.78 20.92 1.19
C VAL A 101 20.83 22.03 1.28
N ILE A 102 20.90 22.88 0.25
CA ILE A 102 21.82 24.01 0.22
C ILE A 102 21.34 25.14 1.14
N ASP A 103 22.27 25.96 1.64
CA ASP A 103 21.94 27.14 2.42
C ASP A 103 21.05 28.11 1.63
N PRO A 104 20.04 28.75 2.27
CA PRO A 104 19.83 28.83 3.72
C PRO A 104 19.04 27.65 4.34
N GLY A 105 18.76 26.57 3.62
CA GLY A 105 17.93 25.47 4.12
C GLY A 105 16.43 25.80 4.20
N ILE A 106 15.62 24.79 4.51
CA ILE A 106 14.15 24.90 4.48
C ILE A 106 13.61 25.31 5.86
N PRO A 107 12.74 26.33 5.97
CA PRO A 107 12.10 26.70 7.23
C PRO A 107 11.31 25.54 7.85
N ALA A 108 11.37 25.39 9.18
CA ALA A 108 10.71 24.29 9.89
C ALA A 108 9.20 24.18 9.62
N GLU A 109 8.49 25.30 9.43
CA GLU A 109 7.05 25.28 9.11
C GLU A 109 6.78 24.58 7.76
N LYS A 110 7.58 24.86 6.73
CA LYS A 110 7.49 24.22 5.42
C LYS A 110 7.84 22.73 5.49
N VAL A 111 8.87 22.37 6.26
CA VAL A 111 9.24 20.95 6.47
C VAL A 111 8.16 20.19 7.24
N ALA A 112 7.54 20.83 8.25
CA ALA A 112 6.45 20.22 8.99
C ALA A 112 5.20 20.02 8.13
N ASP A 113 4.86 20.99 7.27
CA ASP A 113 3.77 20.86 6.29
C ASP A 113 4.06 19.73 5.29
N LEU A 114 5.26 19.72 4.70
CA LEU A 114 5.75 18.65 3.84
C LEU A 114 5.61 17.28 4.53
N ALA A 115 6.12 17.15 5.76
CA ALA A 115 6.11 15.88 6.49
C ALA A 115 4.68 15.38 6.72
N ARG A 116 3.75 16.26 7.15
CA ARG A 116 2.34 15.89 7.34
C ARG A 116 1.67 15.45 6.05
N ARG A 117 1.98 16.09 4.92
CA ARG A 117 1.45 15.72 3.60
C ARG A 117 2.01 14.39 3.14
N LEU A 118 3.33 14.19 3.25
CA LEU A 118 3.97 12.93 2.93
C LEU A 118 3.41 11.78 3.77
N ARG A 119 3.15 11.98 5.07
CA ARG A 119 2.54 10.95 5.93
C ARG A 119 1.18 10.45 5.44
N ALA A 120 0.39 11.31 4.78
CA ALA A 120 -0.89 10.91 4.21
C ALA A 120 -0.73 9.95 3.02
N HIS A 121 0.40 10.01 2.33
CA HIS A 121 0.73 9.17 1.16
C HIS A 121 1.72 8.04 1.48
N LEU A 122 2.50 8.17 2.55
CA LEU A 122 3.55 7.25 3.00
C LEU A 122 3.28 6.84 4.46
N PRO A 123 2.41 5.82 4.70
CA PRO A 123 1.98 5.42 6.04
C PRO A 123 3.09 4.86 6.94
N THR A 124 4.29 4.61 6.44
CA THR A 124 5.45 4.18 7.25
C THR A 124 6.38 5.32 7.67
N LEU A 125 6.18 6.53 7.14
CA LEU A 125 7.02 7.69 7.47
C LEU A 125 6.77 8.17 8.91
N ASP A 126 7.78 8.06 9.77
CA ASP A 126 7.82 8.79 11.03
C ASP A 126 8.15 10.26 10.75
N ILE A 127 7.17 11.12 10.98
CA ILE A 127 7.32 12.56 10.78
C ILE A 127 7.93 13.26 11.99
N SER A 128 8.14 12.56 13.11
CA SER A 128 8.63 13.15 14.37
C SER A 128 9.98 13.88 14.19
N PRO A 129 10.97 13.34 13.45
CA PRO A 129 12.23 14.04 13.21
C PRO A 129 12.06 15.31 12.35
N LEU A 130 11.14 15.29 11.39
CA LEU A 130 10.90 16.38 10.44
C LEU A 130 9.95 17.47 10.98
N THR A 131 9.16 17.16 12.01
CA THR A 131 8.22 18.11 12.65
C THR A 131 8.79 18.74 13.93
N ASN A 132 9.97 18.32 14.37
CA ASN A 132 10.63 18.82 15.57
C ASN A 132 12.01 19.41 15.24
N PRO A 133 12.12 20.73 14.95
CA PRO A 133 13.38 21.36 14.58
C PRO A 133 14.39 21.46 15.74
N VAL A 134 13.91 21.45 16.99
CA VAL A 134 14.78 21.61 18.16
C VAL A 134 15.61 20.34 18.39
N SER A 135 14.97 19.18 18.32
CA SER A 135 15.55 17.92 18.78
C SER A 135 15.52 16.79 17.74
N GLY A 136 14.84 16.98 16.61
CA GLY A 136 14.73 16.03 15.52
C GLY A 136 16.10 15.60 15.01
N ALA A 137 16.36 14.30 15.08
CA ALA A 137 17.63 13.71 14.71
C ALA A 137 17.41 12.28 14.21
N VAL A 138 18.21 11.85 13.23
CA VAL A 138 18.14 10.51 12.64
C VAL A 138 19.54 9.90 12.61
N ARG A 139 19.62 8.58 12.82
CA ARG A 139 20.90 7.86 12.90
C ARG A 139 21.62 7.88 11.56
N ILE A 140 22.88 8.30 11.58
CA ILE A 140 23.69 8.46 10.38
C ILE A 140 24.14 7.09 9.83
N PRO A 141 24.49 7.01 8.53
CA PRO A 141 25.07 5.79 7.98
C PRO A 141 26.30 5.32 8.75
N GLY A 142 26.36 4.04 9.06
CA GLY A 142 27.39 3.38 9.86
C GLY A 142 27.12 3.36 11.36
N SER A 143 26.17 4.16 11.88
CA SER A 143 25.80 4.13 13.30
C SER A 143 25.21 2.78 13.68
N VAL A 144 25.59 2.25 14.85
CA VAL A 144 25.00 1.03 15.39
C VAL A 144 23.53 1.20 15.78
N HIS A 145 22.81 0.09 15.87
CA HIS A 145 21.47 0.00 16.43
C HIS A 145 21.48 -0.68 17.79
N ARG A 146 20.58 -0.25 18.68
CA ARG A 146 20.45 -0.80 20.04
C ARG A 146 20.18 -2.29 20.10
N SER A 147 19.43 -2.81 19.12
CA SER A 147 19.05 -4.23 19.02
C SER A 147 20.01 -5.03 18.12
N GLY A 148 21.22 -4.51 17.84
CA GLY A 148 22.19 -5.13 16.94
C GLY A 148 22.06 -4.65 15.49
N GLY A 149 23.17 -4.73 14.74
CA GLY A 149 23.31 -4.23 13.37
C GLY A 149 23.73 -2.76 13.29
N ASN A 150 23.96 -2.27 12.06
CA ASN A 150 24.34 -0.90 11.75
C ASN A 150 23.38 -0.28 10.71
N ALA A 151 23.37 1.06 10.64
CA ALA A 151 22.70 1.79 9.59
C ALA A 151 23.49 1.63 8.27
N SER A 152 23.16 0.63 7.46
CA SER A 152 23.95 0.30 6.26
C SER A 152 23.38 0.97 5.01
N PRO A 153 24.16 1.76 4.26
CA PRO A 153 23.75 2.20 2.93
C PRO A 153 23.37 1.01 2.05
N LEU A 154 22.34 1.14 1.23
CA LEU A 154 21.97 0.09 0.29
C LEU A 154 22.92 0.01 -0.92
N LEU A 155 23.56 1.11 -1.27
CA LEU A 155 24.63 1.15 -2.27
C LEU A 155 25.96 0.73 -1.64
N THR A 156 26.83 0.10 -2.44
CA THR A 156 28.17 -0.33 -1.99
C THR A 156 29.27 0.15 -2.93
N GLY A 157 30.52 0.11 -2.46
CA GLY A 157 31.71 0.40 -3.27
C GLY A 157 31.67 1.75 -4.00
N ARG A 158 31.87 1.71 -5.32
CA ARG A 158 31.96 2.91 -6.18
C ARG A 158 30.64 3.67 -6.27
N GLU A 159 29.51 2.97 -6.25
CA GLU A 159 28.18 3.57 -6.38
C GLU A 159 27.83 4.41 -5.15
N LEU A 160 28.13 3.90 -3.95
CA LEU A 160 28.02 4.66 -2.71
C LEU A 160 28.89 5.93 -2.75
N GLY A 161 30.14 5.79 -3.20
CA GLY A 161 31.06 6.93 -3.36
C GLY A 161 30.56 7.98 -4.36
N ASN A 162 29.87 7.56 -5.44
CA ASN A 162 29.25 8.48 -6.39
C ASN A 162 28.06 9.20 -5.78
N ALA A 163 27.13 8.49 -5.13
CA ALA A 163 25.94 9.08 -4.52
C ALA A 163 26.30 10.14 -3.45
N VAL A 164 27.29 9.86 -2.61
CA VAL A 164 27.77 10.81 -1.57
C VAL A 164 28.42 12.04 -2.20
N ARG A 165 29.23 11.86 -3.25
CA ARG A 165 29.82 12.98 -4.00
C ARG A 165 28.76 13.83 -4.71
N ASP A 166 27.75 13.19 -5.26
CA ASP A 166 26.65 13.88 -5.93
C ASP A 166 25.80 14.70 -4.95
N MET A 167 25.50 14.17 -3.76
CA MET A 167 24.85 14.93 -2.69
C MET A 167 25.70 16.14 -2.22
N GLN A 168 27.02 16.01 -2.23
CA GLN A 168 27.93 17.12 -1.90
C GLN A 168 27.96 18.18 -3.00
N ALA A 169 28.10 17.76 -4.26
CA ALA A 169 28.26 18.64 -5.41
C ALA A 169 26.95 19.28 -5.88
N ARG A 170 25.81 18.58 -5.69
CA ARG A 170 24.48 18.98 -6.14
C ARG A 170 23.46 18.86 -4.99
N PRO A 171 23.62 19.63 -3.89
CA PRO A 171 22.61 19.69 -2.85
C PRO A 171 21.29 20.22 -3.42
N ALA A 172 20.18 19.75 -2.85
CA ALA A 172 18.86 20.20 -3.26
C ALA A 172 18.61 21.67 -2.88
N PRO A 173 17.87 22.44 -3.69
CA PRO A 173 17.46 23.79 -3.32
C PRO A 173 16.37 23.76 -2.23
N PRO A 174 16.16 24.88 -1.48
CA PRO A 174 15.08 24.97 -0.49
C PRO A 174 13.68 24.75 -1.10
N ASP A 175 13.51 25.01 -2.40
CA ASP A 175 12.26 24.78 -3.14
C ASP A 175 11.86 23.30 -3.23
N LEU A 176 12.77 22.38 -2.87
CA LEU A 176 12.50 20.95 -2.77
C LEU A 176 11.22 20.65 -1.97
N ALA A 177 10.96 21.38 -0.89
CA ALA A 177 9.75 21.17 -0.11
C ALA A 177 8.49 21.42 -0.93
N GLU A 178 8.47 22.46 -1.76
CA GLU A 178 7.34 22.80 -2.62
C GLU A 178 7.21 21.80 -3.77
N TRP A 179 8.33 21.38 -4.36
CA TRP A 179 8.34 20.35 -5.41
C TRP A 179 7.77 19.03 -4.92
N LEU A 180 8.20 18.59 -3.73
CA LEU A 180 7.65 17.39 -3.11
C LEU A 180 6.17 17.59 -2.76
N ILE A 181 5.76 18.72 -2.17
CA ILE A 181 4.34 19.01 -1.90
C ILE A 181 3.50 18.98 -3.18
N ALA A 182 4.01 19.48 -4.31
CA ALA A 182 3.31 19.45 -5.60
C ALA A 182 3.16 18.03 -6.15
N ARG A 183 4.15 17.15 -5.92
CA ARG A 183 4.09 15.72 -6.30
C ARG A 183 3.27 14.87 -5.33
N PHE A 184 3.02 15.39 -4.13
CA PHE A 184 2.14 14.82 -3.11
C PHE A 184 0.98 15.78 -2.80
N PRO A 185 0.13 16.12 -3.80
CA PRO A 185 -0.86 17.18 -3.65
C PRO A 185 -1.82 16.88 -2.50
N THR A 186 -2.10 17.90 -1.67
CA THR A 186 -3.20 17.83 -0.71
C THR A 186 -4.48 17.99 -1.51
N THR A 187 -5.10 16.88 -1.85
CA THR A 187 -6.34 16.92 -2.60
C THR A 187 -7.43 17.61 -1.79
N ALA A 188 -7.67 18.89 -2.05
CA ALA A 188 -9.01 19.46 -2.07
C ALA A 188 -9.72 18.90 -3.32
N ARG A 189 -9.88 17.58 -3.38
CA ARG A 189 -10.84 16.94 -4.29
C ARG A 189 -12.12 16.83 -3.50
N GLN A 190 -13.18 17.39 -4.04
CA GLN A 190 -14.52 16.95 -3.68
C GLN A 190 -14.56 15.42 -3.66
N ASN A 191 -15.08 14.91 -2.55
CA ASN A 191 -15.28 13.51 -2.22
C ASN A 191 -16.12 12.79 -3.28
N SER A 192 -15.51 12.36 -4.38
CA SER A 192 -16.11 11.41 -5.30
C SER A 192 -15.05 10.49 -5.90
N ARG A 193 -14.39 9.73 -5.03
CA ARG A 193 -14.01 8.31 -5.18
C ARG A 193 -13.01 7.94 -4.09
N GLN A 194 -13.33 6.84 -3.40
CA GLN A 194 -12.58 6.17 -2.35
C GLN A 194 -12.60 6.86 -0.97
N ARG A 195 -13.81 7.01 -0.42
CA ARG A 195 -14.00 6.50 0.94
C ARG A 195 -13.83 4.99 0.83
N THR A 196 -12.68 4.48 1.26
CA THR A 196 -12.70 3.24 2.01
C THR A 196 -13.66 3.52 3.16
N THR A 197 -14.91 3.07 3.04
CA THR A 197 -15.77 2.92 4.21
C THR A 197 -15.17 1.79 5.03
N THR A 198 -14.06 2.09 5.71
CA THR A 198 -13.90 1.51 7.02
C THR A 198 -15.11 1.98 7.79
N ILE A 199 -15.95 1.06 8.26
CA ILE A 199 -17.08 1.33 9.15
C ILE A 199 -16.46 1.78 10.48
N GLY A 200 -15.83 2.95 10.47
CA GLY A 200 -15.16 3.49 11.63
C GLY A 200 -16.22 4.00 12.57
N LEU A 201 -16.32 3.44 13.77
CA LEU A 201 -17.25 3.94 14.76
C LEU A 201 -16.82 5.35 15.16
N ARG A 202 -17.77 6.29 15.25
CA ARG A 202 -17.48 7.68 15.66
C ARG A 202 -16.95 7.69 17.10
N LEU A 203 -16.17 8.71 17.48
CA LEU A 203 -15.88 8.98 18.89
C LEU A 203 -16.88 10.04 19.42
N VAL A 204 -17.45 9.80 20.59
CA VAL A 204 -18.40 10.68 21.28
C VAL A 204 -17.93 10.99 22.70
N GLY A 205 -18.38 12.12 23.27
CA GLY A 205 -17.94 12.62 24.58
C GLY A 205 -16.69 13.52 24.51
N GLN A 206 -16.39 14.20 25.61
CA GLN A 206 -15.27 15.15 25.73
C GLN A 206 -14.36 14.75 26.90
N GLY A 207 -13.05 14.93 26.72
CA GLY A 207 -12.05 14.64 27.75
C GLY A 207 -12.09 13.19 28.26
N PRO A 208 -12.08 12.95 29.58
CA PRO A 208 -12.14 11.59 30.15
C PRO A 208 -13.38 10.78 29.75
N ALA A 209 -14.46 11.43 29.32
CA ALA A 209 -15.70 10.79 28.89
C ALA A 209 -15.71 10.38 27.41
N THR A 210 -14.64 10.68 26.66
CA THR A 210 -14.51 10.28 25.26
C THR A 210 -14.47 8.75 25.13
N ARG A 211 -15.34 8.23 24.26
CA ARG A 211 -15.49 6.80 23.97
C ARG A 211 -15.94 6.59 22.53
N VAL A 212 -15.92 5.34 22.08
CA VAL A 212 -16.53 4.95 20.81
C VAL A 212 -18.06 5.08 20.88
N ASP A 213 -18.68 5.56 19.79
CA ASP A 213 -20.12 5.81 19.63
C ASP A 213 -20.90 4.50 19.58
N ARG A 214 -20.99 3.87 20.75
CA ARG A 214 -21.72 2.64 21.02
C ARG A 214 -22.04 2.53 22.50
N ALA A 215 -23.00 1.67 22.82
CA ALA A 215 -23.30 1.31 24.19
C ALA A 215 -22.09 0.61 24.85
N ARG A 216 -21.82 0.97 26.10
CA ARG A 216 -20.82 0.27 26.91
C ARG A 216 -21.34 -1.13 27.21
N THR A 217 -20.54 -2.16 26.94
CA THR A 217 -20.86 -3.55 27.24
C THR A 217 -19.79 -4.20 28.11
N GLU A 218 -20.09 -5.40 28.62
CA GLU A 218 -19.10 -6.22 29.33
C GLU A 218 -17.89 -6.55 28.43
N LEU A 219 -16.77 -6.89 29.07
CA LEU A 219 -15.54 -7.29 28.37
C LEU A 219 -15.68 -8.74 27.90
N SER A 220 -15.15 -9.04 26.70
CA SER A 220 -15.02 -10.42 26.23
C SER A 220 -14.26 -11.29 27.24
N SER A 221 -14.55 -12.59 27.29
CA SER A 221 -13.82 -13.57 28.13
C SER A 221 -12.30 -13.44 28.01
N THR A 222 -11.76 -13.34 26.80
CA THR A 222 -10.32 -13.18 26.56
C THR A 222 -9.75 -11.89 27.18
N THR A 223 -10.45 -10.76 27.04
CA THR A 223 -10.02 -9.48 27.63
C THR A 223 -10.16 -9.50 29.15
N ALA A 224 -11.22 -10.13 29.68
CA ALA A 224 -11.45 -10.30 31.10
C ALA A 224 -10.37 -11.19 31.75
N GLU A 225 -10.00 -12.31 31.11
CA GLU A 225 -8.90 -13.18 31.52
C GLU A 225 -7.56 -12.44 31.54
N ARG A 226 -7.26 -11.66 30.49
CA ARG A 226 -6.05 -10.84 30.43
C ARG A 226 -6.01 -9.77 31.52
N LEU A 227 -7.16 -9.20 31.88
CA LEU A 227 -7.28 -8.21 32.92
C LEU A 227 -6.93 -8.78 34.30
N VAL A 228 -7.33 -10.02 34.60
CA VAL A 228 -7.08 -10.68 35.89
C VAL A 228 -5.78 -11.50 35.94
N ARG A 229 -5.14 -11.77 34.79
CA ARG A 229 -3.86 -12.48 34.72
C ARG A 229 -2.74 -11.68 35.39
N ARG A 230 -1.94 -12.35 36.24
CA ARG A 230 -0.68 -11.82 36.78
C ARG A 230 0.44 -12.05 35.76
N LEU A 231 1.23 -11.00 35.51
CA LEU A 231 2.35 -11.03 34.58
C LEU A 231 3.64 -11.39 35.32
N THR A 232 4.51 -12.14 34.64
CA THR A 232 5.87 -12.47 35.08
C THR A 232 6.89 -11.54 34.42
N ALA A 233 8.15 -11.58 34.87
CA ALA A 233 9.22 -10.77 34.28
C ALA A 233 9.53 -11.13 32.81
N ALA A 234 9.11 -12.31 32.34
CA ALA A 234 9.30 -12.77 30.97
C ALA A 234 8.18 -12.31 30.00
N ASP A 235 7.06 -11.78 30.51
CA ASP A 235 5.93 -11.36 29.70
C ASP A 235 6.12 -9.94 29.13
N ASP A 236 5.67 -9.70 27.89
CA ASP A 236 5.59 -8.35 27.32
C ASP A 236 4.43 -7.56 27.97
N ARG A 237 4.77 -6.84 29.04
CA ARG A 237 3.83 -6.03 29.81
C ARG A 237 3.17 -4.91 29.01
N SER A 238 3.83 -4.41 27.96
CA SER A 238 3.33 -3.31 27.14
C SER A 238 2.33 -3.81 26.10
N ALA A 239 2.65 -4.90 25.40
CA ALA A 239 1.72 -5.54 24.46
C ALA A 239 0.47 -6.09 25.19
N HIS A 240 0.64 -6.61 26.40
CA HIS A 240 -0.46 -7.10 27.24
C HIS A 240 -1.41 -5.96 27.66
N ALA A 241 -0.87 -4.86 28.19
CA ALA A 241 -1.67 -3.69 28.57
C ALA A 241 -2.35 -3.03 27.36
N TRP A 242 -1.67 -2.95 26.21
CA TRP A 242 -2.24 -2.47 24.95
C TRP A 242 -3.45 -3.29 24.52
N SER A 243 -3.35 -4.62 24.58
CA SER A 243 -4.46 -5.51 24.22
C SER A 243 -5.69 -5.32 25.12
N ILE A 244 -5.48 -5.10 26.42
CA ILE A 244 -6.57 -4.82 27.37
C ILE A 244 -7.22 -3.47 27.08
N MET A 245 -6.42 -2.41 26.85
CA MET A 245 -6.93 -1.08 26.52
C MET A 245 -7.74 -1.09 25.21
N LEU A 246 -7.28 -1.84 24.21
CA LEU A 246 -8.00 -1.97 22.94
C LEU A 246 -9.33 -2.73 23.10
N GLY A 247 -9.35 -3.79 23.91
CA GLY A 247 -10.59 -4.51 24.25
C GLY A 247 -11.58 -3.64 25.03
N MET A 248 -11.12 -2.87 26.01
CA MET A 248 -11.96 -1.91 26.76
C MET A 248 -12.53 -0.82 25.84
N ALA A 249 -11.69 -0.21 24.99
CA ALA A 249 -12.10 0.80 24.02
C ALA A 249 -13.15 0.26 23.03
N ALA A 250 -12.95 -0.97 22.51
CA ALA A 250 -13.88 -1.62 21.61
C ALA A 250 -15.23 -1.94 22.26
N SER A 251 -15.25 -2.23 23.58
CA SER A 251 -16.46 -2.42 24.39
C SER A 251 -17.17 -1.12 24.79
N GLY A 252 -16.73 0.05 24.27
CA GLY A 252 -17.38 1.34 24.53
C GLY A 252 -17.04 1.94 25.91
N TRP A 253 -15.97 1.48 26.56
CA TRP A 253 -15.53 2.02 27.85
C TRP A 253 -14.87 3.38 27.65
N CYS A 254 -14.98 4.26 28.66
CA CYS A 254 -14.30 5.56 28.69
C CYS A 254 -13.14 5.56 29.69
N TRP A 255 -12.36 6.65 29.75
CA TRP A 255 -11.16 6.71 30.59
C TRP A 255 -11.47 6.51 32.07
N THR A 256 -12.60 7.03 32.56
CA THR A 256 -13.03 6.84 33.95
C THR A 256 -13.31 5.38 34.29
N ASP A 257 -13.82 4.59 33.34
CA ASP A 257 -14.04 3.14 33.53
C ASP A 257 -12.72 2.36 33.63
N VAL A 258 -11.71 2.78 32.83
CA VAL A 258 -10.36 2.20 32.86
C VAL A 258 -9.70 2.46 34.22
N LEU A 259 -9.84 3.69 34.75
CA LEU A 259 -9.29 4.06 36.05
C LEU A 259 -9.87 3.23 37.20
N GLN A 260 -11.16 2.87 37.15
CA GLN A 260 -11.78 1.99 38.15
C GLN A 260 -11.15 0.59 38.17
N HIS A 261 -10.60 0.13 37.05
CA HIS A 261 -10.02 -1.21 36.89
C HIS A 261 -8.49 -1.22 36.98
N LEU A 262 -7.86 -0.08 37.24
CA LEU A 262 -6.39 0.07 37.29
C LEU A 262 -5.73 -0.76 38.41
N HIS A 263 -6.50 -1.19 39.41
CA HIS A 263 -6.03 -2.09 40.47
C HIS A 263 -5.77 -3.52 39.96
N LYS A 264 -6.35 -3.93 38.84
CA LYS A 264 -6.24 -5.28 38.27
C LYS A 264 -4.81 -5.59 37.80
N PRO A 265 -4.33 -6.84 37.98
CA PRO A 265 -2.93 -7.20 37.74
C PRO A 265 -2.50 -7.07 36.27
N GLY A 266 -3.41 -7.28 35.30
CA GLY A 266 -3.12 -7.14 33.87
C GLY A 266 -2.80 -5.71 33.43
N LEU A 267 -3.21 -4.69 34.21
CA LEU A 267 -2.97 -3.27 33.93
C LEU A 267 -1.76 -2.70 34.68
N VAL A 268 -0.87 -3.55 35.21
CA VAL A 268 0.31 -3.11 35.96
C VAL A 268 1.17 -2.08 35.20
N ARG A 269 1.35 -2.27 33.89
CA ARG A 269 2.12 -1.36 33.03
C ARG A 269 1.42 0.00 32.90
N LEU A 270 0.12 0.01 32.63
CA LEU A 270 -0.66 1.24 32.53
C LEU A 270 -0.68 2.01 33.86
N ARG A 271 -0.72 1.29 34.99
CA ARG A 271 -0.63 1.87 36.33
C ARG A 271 0.73 2.51 36.61
N GLU A 272 1.81 1.88 36.17
CA GLU A 272 3.16 2.45 36.25
C GLU A 272 3.29 3.69 35.37
N ASP A 273 2.78 3.64 34.14
CA ASP A 273 2.78 4.78 33.20
C ASP A 273 1.98 5.95 33.76
N LEU A 274 0.81 5.71 34.36
CA LEU A 274 0.01 6.76 34.98
C LEU A 274 0.75 7.45 36.13
N ARG A 275 1.48 6.69 36.96
CA ARG A 275 2.27 7.23 38.08
C ARG A 275 3.48 8.05 37.63
N GLN A 276 4.09 7.66 36.51
CA GLN A 276 5.29 8.31 35.99
C GLN A 276 4.98 9.49 35.07
N ASN A 277 3.95 9.36 34.22
CA ASN A 277 3.55 10.36 33.25
C ASN A 277 2.08 10.15 32.81
N GLU A 278 1.18 10.84 33.51
CA GLU A 278 -0.27 10.78 33.24
C GLU A 278 -0.64 11.14 31.79
N ALA A 279 0.02 12.15 31.21
CA ALA A 279 -0.23 12.56 29.82
C ALA A 279 0.14 11.46 28.82
N HIS A 280 1.19 10.67 29.10
CA HIS A 280 1.57 9.52 28.27
C HIS A 280 0.54 8.40 28.36
N ALA A 281 0.07 8.06 29.57
CA ALA A 281 -0.96 7.03 29.76
C ALA A 281 -2.27 7.40 29.05
N LEU A 282 -2.68 8.67 29.15
CA LEU A 282 -3.86 9.18 28.45
C LEU A 282 -3.68 9.17 26.91
N THR A 283 -2.46 9.43 26.42
CA THR A 283 -2.14 9.33 24.99
C THR A 283 -2.24 7.90 24.48
N GLN A 284 -1.77 6.91 25.26
CA GLN A 284 -1.93 5.49 24.90
C GLN A 284 -3.40 5.07 24.87
N TRP A 285 -4.21 5.57 25.81
CA TRP A 285 -5.66 5.36 25.79
C TRP A 285 -6.34 5.98 24.56
N HIS A 286 -6.03 7.23 24.22
CA HIS A 286 -6.56 7.87 23.01
C HIS A 286 -6.14 7.14 21.73
N LYS A 287 -4.93 6.57 21.72
CA LYS A 287 -4.47 5.74 20.61
C LYS A 287 -5.31 4.46 20.52
N ALA A 288 -5.59 3.78 21.63
CA ALA A 288 -6.45 2.60 21.66
C ALA A 288 -7.89 2.90 21.23
N LEU A 289 -8.47 4.03 21.67
CA LEU A 289 -9.79 4.51 21.22
C LEU A 289 -9.83 4.76 19.71
N ARG A 290 -8.82 5.43 19.19
CA ARG A 290 -8.70 5.71 17.75
C ARG A 290 -8.53 4.42 16.97
N THR A 291 -7.71 3.50 17.43
CA THR A 291 -7.54 2.19 16.80
C THR A 291 -8.84 1.39 16.83
N ALA A 292 -9.56 1.32 17.95
CA ALA A 292 -10.85 0.64 18.04
C ALA A 292 -11.91 1.25 17.11
N ALA A 293 -11.95 2.60 17.04
CA ALA A 293 -12.80 3.35 16.14
C ALA A 293 -12.45 3.09 14.67
N GLU A 294 -11.17 3.17 14.30
CA GLU A 294 -10.69 3.00 12.92
C GLU A 294 -10.82 1.56 12.43
N THR A 295 -10.55 0.56 13.27
CA THR A 295 -10.55 -0.85 12.84
C THR A 295 -11.89 -1.56 13.01
N ALA A 296 -12.92 -0.87 13.54
CA ALA A 296 -14.20 -1.47 13.91
C ALA A 296 -14.00 -2.77 14.72
N TRP A 297 -13.06 -2.76 15.68
CA TRP A 297 -12.51 -3.97 16.30
C TRP A 297 -13.62 -4.98 16.68
N PRO A 298 -13.60 -6.22 16.15
CA PRO A 298 -14.69 -7.17 16.37
C PRO A 298 -14.83 -7.54 17.86
N ARG A 299 -16.07 -7.76 18.31
CA ARG A 299 -16.28 -8.54 19.55
C ARG A 299 -15.81 -9.97 19.30
N ALA A 300 -15.13 -10.57 20.27
CA ALA A 300 -15.12 -12.02 20.41
C ALA A 300 -16.41 -12.40 21.18
N GLN A 301 -17.33 -13.04 20.46
CA GLN A 301 -18.66 -13.56 20.85
C GLN A 301 -19.61 -12.62 21.61
N GLY A 302 -20.78 -12.37 21.00
CA GLY A 302 -21.95 -11.80 21.68
C GLY A 302 -22.36 -10.39 21.25
N ASP A 303 -22.19 -9.98 19.99
CA ASP A 303 -23.04 -8.92 19.43
C ASP A 303 -23.69 -9.42 18.16
N HIS A 304 -25.01 -9.32 18.13
CA HIS A 304 -25.83 -9.63 16.98
C HIS A 304 -25.29 -8.90 15.75
N THR A 305 -25.04 -9.68 14.71
CA THR A 305 -24.82 -9.20 13.36
C THR A 305 -25.91 -8.19 13.02
N VAL A 306 -25.52 -6.96 12.68
CA VAL A 306 -26.32 -6.25 11.68
C VAL A 306 -26.31 -7.18 10.48
N ASP A 307 -27.46 -7.77 10.16
CA ASP A 307 -27.65 -8.58 8.97
C ASP A 307 -27.14 -7.77 7.79
N ASP A 308 -25.95 -8.13 7.32
CA ASP A 308 -25.33 -7.57 6.14
C ASP A 308 -25.41 -8.65 5.06
N PRO A 309 -26.58 -8.80 4.42
CA PRO A 309 -26.82 -9.88 3.47
C PRO A 309 -25.84 -9.84 2.30
N VAL A 310 -25.33 -8.65 1.93
CA VAL A 310 -24.34 -8.50 0.87
C VAL A 310 -23.01 -9.11 1.29
N ARG A 311 -22.52 -8.78 2.49
CA ARG A 311 -21.29 -9.39 3.01
C ARG A 311 -21.48 -10.89 3.20
N THR A 312 -22.54 -11.34 3.86
CA THR A 312 -22.83 -12.77 4.07
C THR A 312 -22.85 -13.53 2.74
N HIS A 313 -23.42 -12.95 1.69
CA HIS A 313 -23.43 -13.54 0.36
C HIS A 313 -22.03 -13.63 -0.27
N ILE A 314 -21.24 -12.56 -0.22
CA ILE A 314 -19.86 -12.57 -0.73
C ILE A 314 -19.01 -13.61 0.02
N GLU A 315 -19.19 -13.71 1.34
CA GLU A 315 -18.53 -14.70 2.18
C GLU A 315 -18.93 -16.14 1.80
N ALA A 316 -20.21 -16.38 1.51
CA ALA A 316 -20.69 -17.69 1.05
C ALA A 316 -20.12 -18.08 -0.31
N VAL A 317 -20.05 -17.16 -1.29
CA VAL A 317 -19.44 -17.43 -2.60
C VAL A 317 -17.95 -17.73 -2.45
N PHE A 318 -17.25 -16.99 -1.58
CA PHE A 318 -15.86 -17.30 -1.27
C PHE A 318 -15.70 -18.68 -0.62
N ALA A 319 -16.52 -19.02 0.36
CA ALA A 319 -16.45 -20.32 1.03
C ALA A 319 -16.68 -21.46 0.04
N ALA A 320 -17.66 -21.32 -0.86
CA ALA A 320 -17.91 -22.28 -1.94
C ALA A 320 -16.71 -22.39 -2.90
N ALA A 321 -16.06 -21.28 -3.24
CA ALA A 321 -14.86 -21.32 -4.07
C ALA A 321 -13.71 -22.10 -3.42
N ASN A 322 -13.64 -22.16 -2.08
CA ASN A 322 -12.58 -22.87 -1.37
C ASN A 322 -12.96 -24.28 -0.90
N SER A 323 -14.23 -24.67 -0.98
CA SER A 323 -14.69 -25.99 -0.52
C SER A 323 -14.23 -27.13 -1.44
N ASP A 324 -14.12 -26.88 -2.75
CA ASP A 324 -13.58 -27.82 -3.73
C ASP A 324 -12.39 -27.24 -4.51
N PRO A 325 -11.16 -27.38 -3.99
CA PRO A 325 -9.95 -26.95 -4.69
C PRO A 325 -9.74 -27.61 -6.07
N ALA A 326 -10.30 -28.80 -6.32
CA ALA A 326 -10.12 -29.54 -7.57
C ALA A 326 -10.83 -28.87 -8.76
N THR A 327 -11.91 -28.14 -8.50
CA THR A 327 -12.60 -27.28 -9.48
C THR A 327 -11.61 -26.36 -10.21
N TRP A 328 -10.62 -25.81 -9.49
CA TRP A 328 -9.65 -24.84 -10.04
C TRP A 328 -8.42 -25.49 -10.69
N ALA A 329 -8.19 -26.78 -10.45
CA ALA A 329 -7.04 -27.51 -10.99
C ALA A 329 -7.18 -27.86 -12.48
N ARG A 330 -8.37 -27.67 -13.07
CA ARG A 330 -8.67 -27.91 -14.47
C ARG A 330 -7.90 -26.95 -15.41
N LYS A 331 -7.73 -27.34 -16.68
CA LYS A 331 -6.98 -26.56 -17.68
C LYS A 331 -7.57 -25.15 -17.84
N GLY A 332 -6.79 -24.14 -17.47
CA GLY A 332 -7.18 -22.73 -17.59
C GLY A 332 -8.11 -22.21 -16.49
N TRP A 333 -8.39 -23.01 -15.45
CA TRP A 333 -9.25 -22.64 -14.34
C TRP A 333 -8.52 -21.90 -13.21
N ALA A 334 -7.20 -22.04 -13.08
CA ALA A 334 -6.40 -21.17 -12.21
C ALA A 334 -6.56 -19.67 -12.54
N SER A 335 -6.69 -19.34 -13.82
CA SER A 335 -6.99 -17.96 -14.25
C SER A 335 -8.44 -17.58 -13.97
N ALA A 336 -9.38 -18.53 -14.05
CA ALA A 336 -10.78 -18.28 -13.74
C ALA A 336 -10.98 -18.00 -12.25
N GLU A 337 -10.28 -18.74 -11.40
CA GLU A 337 -10.24 -18.51 -9.96
C GLU A 337 -9.80 -17.08 -9.61
N ARG A 338 -8.68 -16.60 -10.19
CA ARG A 338 -8.22 -15.23 -9.95
C ARG A 338 -9.22 -14.18 -10.41
N VAL A 339 -9.90 -14.42 -11.53
CA VAL A 339 -10.96 -13.55 -12.03
C VAL A 339 -12.14 -13.53 -11.08
N LEU A 340 -12.54 -14.68 -10.52
CA LEU A 340 -13.58 -14.75 -9.49
C LEU A 340 -13.16 -13.99 -8.21
N HIS A 341 -11.95 -14.20 -7.69
CA HIS A 341 -11.46 -13.42 -6.54
C HIS A 341 -11.42 -11.91 -6.82
N SER A 342 -11.08 -11.51 -8.05
CA SER A 342 -11.10 -10.09 -8.44
C SER A 342 -12.52 -9.53 -8.41
N LEU A 343 -13.52 -10.29 -8.87
CA LEU A 343 -14.93 -9.91 -8.76
C LEU A 343 -15.38 -9.83 -7.30
N LEU A 344 -15.00 -10.81 -6.46
CA LEU A 344 -15.33 -10.80 -5.02
C LEU A 344 -14.76 -9.55 -4.33
N VAL A 345 -13.52 -9.17 -4.63
CA VAL A 345 -12.90 -7.94 -4.07
C VAL A 345 -13.63 -6.69 -4.55
N VAL A 346 -13.94 -6.58 -5.85
CA VAL A 346 -14.67 -5.41 -6.39
C VAL A 346 -16.09 -5.31 -5.82
N CYS A 347 -16.80 -6.43 -5.69
CA CYS A 347 -18.12 -6.51 -5.05
C CYS A 347 -18.07 -6.10 -3.58
N ALA A 348 -17.05 -6.55 -2.83
CA ALA A 348 -16.85 -6.19 -1.43
C ALA A 348 -16.54 -4.69 -1.27
N GLU A 349 -15.65 -4.14 -2.09
CA GLU A 349 -15.30 -2.71 -2.07
C GLU A 349 -16.49 -1.81 -2.42
N ALA A 350 -17.33 -2.25 -3.35
CA ALA A 350 -18.52 -1.53 -3.78
C ALA A 350 -19.76 -1.83 -2.91
N HIS A 351 -19.65 -2.76 -1.96
CA HIS A 351 -20.74 -3.24 -1.11
C HIS A 351 -21.99 -3.63 -1.92
N THR A 352 -21.79 -4.44 -2.96
CA THR A 352 -22.85 -4.92 -3.86
C THR A 352 -22.49 -6.31 -4.39
N THR A 353 -23.48 -7.13 -4.70
CA THR A 353 -23.28 -8.42 -5.38
C THR A 353 -23.26 -8.28 -6.91
N THR A 354 -23.61 -7.09 -7.41
CA THR A 354 -23.69 -6.76 -8.84
C THR A 354 -22.78 -5.58 -9.17
N VAL A 355 -21.89 -5.76 -10.14
CA VAL A 355 -20.87 -4.77 -10.52
C VAL A 355 -20.82 -4.56 -12.03
N ASN A 356 -20.69 -3.29 -12.42
CA ASN A 356 -20.35 -2.89 -13.78
C ASN A 356 -18.82 -2.77 -13.88
N ILE A 357 -18.17 -3.69 -14.59
CA ILE A 357 -16.71 -3.70 -14.72
C ILE A 357 -16.25 -4.07 -16.13
N ASP A 358 -15.31 -3.29 -16.67
CA ASP A 358 -14.71 -3.58 -17.97
C ASP A 358 -13.71 -4.73 -17.89
N VAL A 359 -13.67 -5.54 -18.95
CA VAL A 359 -12.85 -6.76 -18.99
C VAL A 359 -11.34 -6.49 -18.87
N ARG A 360 -10.85 -5.30 -19.22
CA ARG A 360 -9.42 -4.97 -19.13
C ARG A 360 -9.05 -4.64 -17.69
N ARG A 361 -9.87 -3.86 -17.00
CA ARG A 361 -9.71 -3.58 -15.56
C ARG A 361 -9.81 -4.86 -14.73
N LEU A 362 -10.75 -5.74 -15.05
CA LEU A 362 -10.84 -7.04 -14.41
C LEU A 362 -9.61 -7.92 -14.70
N ALA A 363 -9.07 -7.87 -15.92
CA ALA A 363 -7.86 -8.61 -16.28
C ALA A 363 -6.61 -8.10 -15.55
N GLU A 364 -6.50 -6.77 -15.37
CA GLU A 364 -5.44 -6.15 -14.57
C GLU A 364 -5.49 -6.63 -13.11
N ALA A 365 -6.68 -6.57 -12.48
CA ALA A 365 -6.91 -7.04 -11.11
C ALA A 365 -6.62 -8.55 -10.93
N ALA A 366 -6.88 -9.38 -11.94
CA ALA A 366 -6.64 -10.81 -11.87
C ALA A 366 -5.21 -11.23 -12.28
N ASN A 367 -4.35 -10.28 -12.68
CA ASN A 367 -3.08 -10.53 -13.36
C ASN A 367 -3.19 -11.56 -14.51
N VAL A 368 -4.11 -11.30 -15.45
CA VAL A 368 -4.29 -12.11 -16.66
C VAL A 368 -4.41 -11.20 -17.90
N HIS A 369 -4.29 -11.80 -19.08
CA HIS A 369 -4.57 -11.07 -20.32
C HIS A 369 -6.08 -10.83 -20.49
N ALA A 370 -6.50 -9.73 -21.12
CA ALA A 370 -7.92 -9.40 -21.33
C ALA A 370 -8.71 -10.52 -22.03
N ALA A 371 -8.12 -11.15 -23.06
CA ALA A 371 -8.72 -12.32 -23.73
C ALA A 371 -8.83 -13.55 -22.81
N THR A 372 -7.97 -13.67 -21.80
CA THR A 372 -8.05 -14.72 -20.78
C THR A 372 -9.13 -14.40 -19.75
N ALA A 373 -9.25 -13.14 -19.31
CA ALA A 373 -10.35 -12.69 -18.44
C ALA A 373 -11.71 -12.89 -19.12
N SER A 374 -11.84 -12.53 -20.40
CA SER A 374 -13.08 -12.76 -21.17
C SER A 374 -13.46 -14.24 -21.22
N ARG A 375 -12.50 -15.13 -21.51
CA ARG A 375 -12.75 -16.59 -21.52
C ARG A 375 -13.04 -17.13 -20.12
N ALA A 376 -12.42 -16.58 -19.09
CA ALA A 376 -12.69 -16.93 -17.70
C ALA A 376 -14.11 -16.54 -17.29
N LEU A 377 -14.57 -15.34 -17.62
CA LEU A 377 -15.95 -14.89 -17.39
C LEU A 377 -16.97 -15.84 -18.03
N HIS A 378 -16.74 -16.26 -19.28
CA HIS A 378 -17.63 -17.23 -19.94
C HIS A 378 -17.65 -18.59 -19.23
N ARG A 379 -16.51 -19.08 -18.73
CA ARG A 379 -16.45 -20.35 -17.97
C ARG A 379 -17.13 -20.24 -16.61
N LEU A 380 -16.86 -19.16 -15.87
CA LEU A 380 -17.48 -18.89 -14.58
C LEU A 380 -19.00 -18.78 -14.72
N GLN A 381 -19.48 -18.12 -15.78
CA GLN A 381 -20.90 -18.05 -16.08
C GLN A 381 -21.49 -19.41 -16.43
N ALA A 382 -20.82 -20.20 -17.28
CA ALA A 382 -21.28 -21.53 -17.68
C ALA A 382 -21.40 -22.50 -16.48
N GLU A 383 -20.57 -22.33 -15.46
CA GLU A 383 -20.63 -23.14 -14.23
C GLU A 383 -21.32 -22.44 -13.06
N GLY A 384 -22.07 -21.37 -13.35
CA GLY A 384 -22.98 -20.77 -12.39
C GLY A 384 -22.30 -20.06 -11.23
N TRP A 385 -21.04 -19.62 -11.36
CA TRP A 385 -20.36 -18.78 -10.36
C TRP A 385 -20.80 -17.32 -10.44
N ILE A 386 -21.13 -16.87 -11.65
CA ILE A 386 -21.53 -15.50 -11.95
C ILE A 386 -22.63 -15.49 -13.02
N ARG A 387 -23.37 -14.39 -13.10
CA ARG A 387 -24.39 -14.17 -14.11
C ARG A 387 -24.17 -12.83 -14.79
N ARG A 388 -24.22 -12.79 -16.13
CA ARG A 388 -24.26 -11.52 -16.86
C ARG A 388 -25.68 -10.97 -16.82
N VAL A 389 -25.85 -9.82 -16.16
CA VAL A 389 -27.14 -9.14 -16.00
C VAL A 389 -27.41 -8.18 -17.17
N ALA A 390 -26.36 -7.54 -17.69
CA ALA A 390 -26.45 -6.68 -18.85
C ALA A 390 -25.24 -6.86 -19.78
N GLU A 391 -25.50 -6.86 -21.09
CA GLU A 391 -24.45 -6.79 -22.11
C GLU A 391 -23.73 -5.45 -22.08
N ALA A 392 -22.47 -5.42 -22.48
CA ALA A 392 -21.77 -4.16 -22.70
C ALA A 392 -22.41 -3.39 -23.86
N GLN A 393 -22.75 -2.12 -23.66
CA GLN A 393 -23.36 -1.27 -24.68
C GLN A 393 -22.72 0.13 -24.69
N GLY A 394 -22.25 0.57 -25.86
CA GLY A 394 -21.60 1.88 -25.99
C GLY A 394 -20.39 2.01 -25.07
N THR A 395 -20.44 2.99 -24.16
CA THR A 395 -19.42 3.24 -23.13
C THR A 395 -19.65 2.47 -21.83
N GLU A 396 -20.80 1.79 -21.69
CA GLU A 396 -21.13 1.00 -20.50
C GLU A 396 -20.52 -0.39 -20.62
N SER A 397 -19.83 -0.82 -19.57
CA SER A 397 -19.28 -2.17 -19.52
C SER A 397 -20.37 -3.20 -19.19
N ALA A 398 -20.07 -4.49 -19.37
CA ALA A 398 -21.01 -5.54 -19.01
C ALA A 398 -21.23 -5.56 -17.48
N THR A 399 -22.46 -5.82 -17.07
CA THR A 399 -22.82 -5.92 -15.65
C THR A 399 -22.85 -7.39 -15.24
N TRP A 400 -22.11 -7.71 -14.18
CA TRP A 400 -21.96 -9.06 -13.66
C TRP A 400 -22.48 -9.14 -12.23
N GLU A 401 -23.21 -10.20 -11.92
CA GLU A 401 -23.72 -10.51 -10.59
C GLU A 401 -23.08 -11.81 -10.09
N LEU A 402 -22.74 -11.87 -8.81
CA LEU A 402 -22.31 -13.10 -8.13
C LEU A 402 -23.49 -14.06 -8.00
N ALA A 403 -23.28 -15.34 -8.31
CA ALA A 403 -24.36 -16.32 -8.21
C ALA A 403 -24.72 -16.65 -6.76
N HIS A 404 -25.98 -17.01 -6.55
CA HIS A 404 -26.46 -17.48 -5.25
C HIS A 404 -25.97 -18.89 -4.95
N VAL A 405 -25.12 -19.02 -3.94
CA VAL A 405 -24.78 -20.31 -3.35
C VAL A 405 -25.83 -20.62 -2.29
N PRO A 406 -26.55 -21.76 -2.37
CA PRO A 406 -27.44 -22.18 -1.29
C PRO A 406 -26.67 -22.27 0.02
N HIS A 407 -27.16 -21.60 1.07
CA HIS A 407 -26.60 -21.71 2.40
C HIS A 407 -26.90 -23.09 2.97
N ASP A 408 -25.95 -24.02 2.92
CA ASP A 408 -26.03 -25.26 3.68
C ASP A 408 -25.59 -24.96 5.12
N THR A 409 -26.55 -24.85 6.03
CA THR A 409 -26.37 -24.47 7.44
C THR A 409 -25.70 -25.56 8.29
N ALA A 410 -25.27 -26.67 7.69
CA ALA A 410 -24.72 -27.83 8.38
C ALA A 410 -23.18 -27.93 8.41
N ALA A 411 -22.43 -26.97 7.83
CA ALA A 411 -20.97 -27.04 7.82
C ALA A 411 -20.36 -26.55 9.16
N THR A 412 -19.61 -27.47 9.78
CA THR A 412 -19.00 -27.37 11.11
C THR A 412 -18.03 -26.19 11.21
N GLN A 413 -18.04 -25.54 12.38
CA GLN A 413 -17.25 -24.36 12.73
C GLN A 413 -15.73 -24.62 12.65
N GLY A 414 -15.16 -24.42 11.48
CA GLY A 414 -13.74 -24.16 11.28
C GLY A 414 -13.54 -22.66 11.09
N GLU A 415 -13.17 -21.96 12.14
CA GLU A 415 -13.00 -20.51 12.16
C GLU A 415 -11.93 -20.10 11.14
N THR A 416 -12.38 -19.61 9.97
CA THR A 416 -11.50 -19.08 8.93
C THR A 416 -11.58 -17.56 8.96
N ARG A 417 -10.41 -16.92 8.98
CA ARG A 417 -10.18 -15.47 8.87
C ARG A 417 -11.12 -14.83 7.81
N PRO A 418 -11.61 -13.59 7.99
CA PRO A 418 -12.54 -12.97 7.05
C PRO A 418 -12.06 -13.07 5.60
N PRO A 419 -12.93 -13.48 4.67
CA PRO A 419 -12.54 -13.90 3.33
C PRO A 419 -12.07 -12.77 2.41
N PHE A 420 -12.36 -11.51 2.79
CA PHE A 420 -11.77 -10.35 2.14
C PHE A 420 -10.24 -10.34 2.33
N ALA A 421 -9.76 -10.72 3.51
CA ALA A 421 -8.32 -10.84 3.73
C ALA A 421 -7.75 -11.96 2.86
N SER A 422 -8.38 -13.13 2.75
CA SER A 422 -7.85 -14.25 1.96
C SER A 422 -7.91 -14.02 0.45
N SER A 423 -8.99 -13.45 -0.11
CA SER A 423 -9.05 -13.07 -1.54
C SER A 423 -8.07 -11.95 -1.87
N THR A 424 -7.96 -10.93 -1.02
CA THR A 424 -7.00 -9.83 -1.21
C THR A 424 -5.57 -10.33 -1.08
N LEU A 425 -5.26 -11.19 -0.11
CA LEU A 425 -3.94 -11.82 0.04
C LEU A 425 -3.60 -12.71 -1.17
N ARG A 426 -4.57 -13.48 -1.66
CA ARG A 426 -4.44 -14.32 -2.87
C ARG A 426 -4.12 -13.47 -4.09
N LEU A 427 -4.84 -12.37 -4.30
CA LEU A 427 -4.59 -11.45 -5.41
C LEU A 427 -3.27 -10.71 -5.26
N HIS A 428 -2.92 -10.23 -4.07
CA HIS A 428 -1.65 -9.56 -3.79
C HIS A 428 -0.45 -10.46 -4.13
N HIS A 429 -0.55 -11.74 -3.79
CA HIS A 429 0.39 -12.76 -4.23
C HIS A 429 0.40 -12.88 -5.75
N ALA A 430 -0.76 -13.10 -6.37
CA ALA A 430 -0.92 -13.30 -7.82
C ALA A 430 -0.48 -12.09 -8.66
N HIS A 431 -0.51 -10.88 -8.10
CA HIS A 431 -0.16 -9.61 -8.74
C HIS A 431 1.33 -9.42 -8.97
N HIS A 432 2.19 -10.31 -8.48
CA HIS A 432 3.60 -10.21 -8.80
C HIS A 432 3.88 -10.60 -10.27
N ASP A 433 4.82 -9.90 -10.91
CA ASP A 433 5.20 -10.10 -12.31
C ASP A 433 5.69 -11.53 -12.60
N ILE A 434 6.34 -12.17 -11.64
CA ILE A 434 6.78 -13.58 -11.72
C ILE A 434 5.64 -14.56 -12.03
N TRP A 435 4.40 -14.23 -11.69
CA TRP A 435 3.23 -15.10 -11.91
C TRP A 435 2.49 -14.85 -13.21
N VAL A 436 3.04 -13.96 -14.03
CA VAL A 436 2.54 -13.67 -15.37
C VAL A 436 2.66 -14.93 -16.24
N TRP A 437 1.61 -15.21 -17.01
CA TRP A 437 1.63 -16.33 -17.96
C TRP A 437 2.56 -16.03 -19.17
N ARG A 438 3.32 -17.04 -19.62
CA ARG A 438 4.37 -17.04 -20.66
C ARG A 438 5.66 -16.32 -20.32
N GLU A 439 5.58 -15.10 -19.81
CA GLU A 439 6.77 -14.31 -19.40
C GLU A 439 7.25 -14.68 -17.99
N GLY A 440 6.48 -15.49 -17.25
CA GLY A 440 6.80 -15.98 -15.92
C GLY A 440 6.25 -17.39 -15.67
N LEU A 441 6.00 -17.71 -14.41
CA LEU A 441 5.62 -19.05 -13.92
C LEU A 441 4.14 -19.38 -14.11
N GLY A 442 3.29 -18.36 -14.23
CA GLY A 442 1.87 -18.52 -14.55
C GLY A 442 0.96 -19.00 -13.40
N GLY A 443 -0.30 -19.29 -13.76
CA GLY A 443 -1.42 -19.60 -12.87
C GLY A 443 -1.24 -20.75 -11.90
N ILE A 444 -0.75 -21.88 -12.42
CA ILE A 444 -0.63 -23.13 -11.67
C ILE A 444 0.45 -23.00 -10.60
N ALA A 445 1.62 -22.49 -11.00
CA ALA A 445 2.75 -22.25 -10.11
C ALA A 445 2.34 -21.35 -8.95
N GLU A 446 1.69 -20.24 -9.27
CA GLU A 446 1.27 -19.25 -8.30
C GLU A 446 0.25 -19.79 -7.30
N ARG A 447 -0.69 -20.66 -7.71
CA ARG A 447 -1.64 -21.31 -6.80
C ARG A 447 -0.94 -22.25 -5.82
N ILE A 448 0.01 -23.06 -6.31
CA ILE A 448 0.80 -23.96 -5.47
C ILE A 448 1.69 -23.17 -4.51
N HIS A 449 2.31 -22.10 -4.99
CA HIS A 449 3.18 -21.24 -4.19
C HIS A 449 2.41 -20.49 -3.10
N ALA A 450 1.22 -19.96 -3.41
CA ALA A 450 0.38 -19.30 -2.42
C ALA A 450 -0.11 -20.26 -1.33
N ALA A 451 -0.47 -21.49 -1.70
CA ALA A 451 -0.81 -22.53 -0.71
C ALA A 451 0.39 -22.84 0.21
N TRP A 452 1.60 -22.89 -0.36
CA TRP A 452 2.81 -23.06 0.43
C TRP A 452 3.05 -21.88 1.41
N GLN A 453 2.90 -20.64 0.94
CA GLN A 453 2.98 -19.46 1.82
C GLN A 453 1.87 -19.40 2.86
N GLY A 454 0.71 -19.96 2.57
CA GLY A 454 -0.41 -20.14 3.50
C GLY A 454 -0.17 -21.19 4.60
N GLY A 455 1.00 -21.85 4.61
CA GLY A 455 1.40 -22.81 5.65
C GLY A 455 1.38 -24.28 5.20
N HIS A 456 0.93 -24.58 3.97
CA HIS A 456 0.94 -25.96 3.46
C HIS A 456 2.35 -26.35 2.99
N VAL A 457 3.15 -26.93 3.87
CA VAL A 457 4.54 -27.33 3.54
C VAL A 457 4.68 -28.76 3.00
N SER A 458 3.70 -29.64 3.25
CA SER A 458 3.74 -31.03 2.80
C SER A 458 3.12 -31.20 1.41
N VAL A 459 3.61 -32.18 0.63
CA VAL A 459 3.04 -32.49 -0.69
C VAL A 459 1.55 -32.86 -0.58
N ILE A 460 1.18 -33.62 0.46
CA ILE A 460 -0.21 -34.03 0.70
C ILE A 460 -1.07 -32.81 0.99
N GLY A 461 -0.59 -31.90 1.86
CA GLY A 461 -1.29 -30.66 2.18
C GLY A 461 -1.48 -29.76 0.95
N LEU A 462 -0.46 -29.65 0.10
CA LEU A 462 -0.54 -28.86 -1.14
C LEU A 462 -1.48 -29.49 -2.18
N VAL A 463 -1.50 -30.81 -2.32
CA VAL A 463 -2.45 -31.52 -3.19
C VAL A 463 -3.88 -31.25 -2.72
N SER A 464 -4.13 -31.39 -1.42
CA SER A 464 -5.45 -31.12 -0.82
C SER A 464 -5.87 -29.65 -0.99
N ALA A 465 -4.97 -28.70 -0.74
CA ALA A 465 -5.26 -27.27 -0.80
C ALA A 465 -5.43 -26.73 -2.24
N THR A 466 -4.82 -27.37 -3.24
CA THR A 466 -4.79 -26.83 -4.62
C THR A 466 -5.58 -27.64 -5.63
N GLY A 467 -5.86 -28.91 -5.34
CA GLY A 467 -6.50 -29.86 -6.24
C GLY A 467 -5.58 -30.43 -7.33
N TYR A 468 -4.31 -30.04 -7.40
CA TYR A 468 -3.36 -30.56 -8.40
C TYR A 468 -2.82 -31.93 -8.01
N SER A 469 -2.49 -32.76 -9.02
CA SER A 469 -1.87 -34.07 -8.78
C SER A 469 -0.52 -33.96 -8.06
N SER A 470 -0.17 -34.98 -7.26
CA SER A 470 1.11 -35.07 -6.57
C SER A 470 2.32 -34.92 -7.50
N ARG A 471 2.21 -35.41 -8.75
CA ARG A 471 3.25 -35.24 -9.77
C ARG A 471 3.45 -33.77 -10.14
N CYS A 472 2.36 -33.03 -10.36
CA CYS A 472 2.39 -31.60 -10.66
C CYS A 472 2.98 -30.80 -9.50
N VAL A 473 2.51 -31.07 -8.27
CA VAL A 473 2.99 -30.39 -7.06
C VAL A 473 4.49 -30.63 -6.85
N ARG A 474 4.97 -31.87 -6.96
CA ARG A 474 6.40 -32.19 -6.82
C ARG A 474 7.26 -31.50 -7.88
N ALA A 475 6.78 -31.44 -9.13
CA ALA A 475 7.50 -30.76 -10.20
C ALA A 475 7.68 -29.26 -9.91
N TRP A 476 6.62 -28.58 -9.47
CA TRP A 476 6.69 -27.16 -9.09
C TRP A 476 7.51 -26.91 -7.84
N LEU A 477 7.41 -27.77 -6.81
CA LEU A 477 8.26 -27.64 -5.62
C LEU A 477 9.75 -27.78 -5.96
N ARG A 478 10.11 -28.68 -6.87
CA ARG A 478 11.49 -28.78 -7.37
C ARG A 478 11.90 -27.48 -8.06
N TYR A 479 11.06 -26.95 -8.94
CA TYR A 479 11.34 -25.70 -9.66
C TYR A 479 11.44 -24.49 -8.72
N PHE A 480 10.60 -24.41 -7.69
CA PHE A 480 10.69 -23.37 -6.66
C PHE A 480 11.98 -23.46 -5.84
N ARG A 481 12.50 -24.66 -5.59
CA ARG A 481 13.80 -24.82 -4.93
C ARG A 481 14.94 -24.35 -5.83
N GLU A 482 14.94 -24.75 -7.10
CA GLU A 482 15.95 -24.30 -8.09
C GLU A 482 15.99 -22.77 -8.21
N LEU A 483 14.82 -22.12 -8.13
CA LEU A 483 14.68 -20.66 -8.18
C LEU A 483 14.81 -19.97 -6.81
N ASN A 484 14.99 -20.71 -5.71
CA ASN A 484 14.98 -20.21 -4.32
C ASN A 484 13.70 -19.44 -3.92
N LEU A 485 12.55 -19.82 -4.49
CA LEU A 485 11.25 -19.21 -4.24
C LEU A 485 10.57 -19.73 -2.97
N LEU A 486 11.02 -20.85 -2.40
CA LEU A 486 10.55 -21.33 -1.09
C LEU A 486 11.15 -20.54 0.08
N THR A 487 11.20 -19.22 -0.06
CA THR A 487 11.60 -18.26 0.97
C THR A 487 10.60 -17.11 1.00
N PRO A 488 10.37 -16.45 2.15
CA PRO A 488 9.47 -15.31 2.23
C PRO A 488 10.05 -14.02 1.61
N SER A 489 11.18 -14.10 0.87
CA SER A 489 11.87 -12.93 0.32
C SER A 489 11.25 -12.49 -1.01
N ARG A 490 10.54 -11.35 -0.99
CA ARG A 490 9.96 -10.74 -2.19
C ARG A 490 11.02 -10.24 -3.17
N ASN A 491 12.19 -9.81 -2.68
CA ASN A 491 13.34 -9.42 -3.53
C ASN A 491 13.75 -10.56 -4.47
N ARG A 492 13.66 -11.82 -4.00
CA ARG A 492 13.98 -12.96 -4.84
C ARG A 492 12.99 -13.14 -6.00
N TRP A 493 11.73 -12.74 -5.81
CA TRP A 493 10.75 -12.79 -6.89
C TRP A 493 11.04 -11.77 -7.98
N ASP A 494 11.53 -10.58 -7.60
CA ASP A 494 11.96 -9.55 -8.56
C ASP A 494 13.17 -10.03 -9.38
N GLU A 495 14.18 -10.59 -8.72
CA GLU A 495 15.35 -11.19 -9.41
C GLU A 495 14.93 -12.25 -10.42
N VAL A 496 14.01 -13.14 -10.04
CA VAL A 496 13.50 -14.18 -10.93
C VAL A 496 12.63 -13.57 -12.04
N ALA A 497 11.79 -12.57 -11.75
CA ALA A 497 11.01 -11.86 -12.76
C ALA A 497 11.91 -11.16 -13.79
N VAL A 498 13.03 -10.58 -13.37
CA VAL A 498 14.05 -10.00 -14.26
C VAL A 498 14.67 -11.09 -15.13
N ALA A 499 15.10 -12.21 -14.53
CA ALA A 499 15.69 -13.33 -15.26
C ALA A 499 14.75 -13.94 -16.32
N PHE A 500 13.44 -13.94 -16.05
CA PHE A 500 12.42 -14.42 -16.98
C PHE A 500 11.93 -13.35 -17.97
N GLY A 501 12.34 -12.09 -17.81
CA GLY A 501 11.86 -10.96 -18.61
C GLY A 501 10.43 -10.51 -18.29
N SER A 502 9.80 -11.04 -17.24
CA SER A 502 8.48 -10.63 -16.77
C SER A 502 8.49 -9.34 -15.96
N TYR A 503 9.64 -8.89 -15.45
CA TYR A 503 9.72 -7.66 -14.66
C TYR A 503 9.13 -6.46 -15.43
N GLY A 504 8.18 -5.76 -14.80
CA GLY A 504 7.41 -4.67 -15.37
C GLY A 504 6.29 -5.09 -16.33
N ALA A 505 6.00 -6.39 -16.49
CA ALA A 505 4.98 -6.86 -17.44
C ALA A 505 3.58 -6.35 -17.10
N MET A 506 3.21 -6.31 -15.82
CA MET A 506 1.93 -5.75 -15.39
C MET A 506 1.83 -4.24 -15.67
N VAL A 507 2.90 -3.49 -15.43
CA VAL A 507 2.95 -2.04 -15.74
C VAL A 507 2.80 -1.81 -17.24
N ARG A 508 3.54 -2.55 -18.08
CA ARG A 508 3.43 -2.48 -19.55
C ARG A 508 2.01 -2.81 -20.04
N ARG A 509 1.33 -3.76 -19.39
CA ARG A 509 -0.06 -4.12 -19.70
C ARG A 509 -1.04 -3.01 -19.31
N ALA A 510 -0.94 -2.48 -18.10
CA ALA A 510 -1.78 -1.37 -17.65
C ALA A 510 -1.62 -0.14 -18.55
N GLN A 511 -0.39 0.20 -18.94
CA GLN A 511 -0.10 1.26 -19.91
C GLN A 511 -0.74 0.95 -21.28
N SER A 512 -0.61 -0.29 -21.77
CA SER A 512 -1.22 -0.69 -23.05
C SER A 512 -2.75 -0.61 -23.03
N HIS A 513 -3.38 -1.02 -21.93
CA HIS A 513 -4.84 -0.90 -21.76
C HIS A 513 -5.29 0.55 -21.61
N LEU A 514 -4.49 1.41 -20.99
CA LEU A 514 -4.76 2.86 -20.94
C LEU A 514 -4.73 3.46 -22.34
N VAL A 515 -3.71 3.15 -23.15
CA VAL A 515 -3.64 3.57 -24.56
C VAL A 515 -4.86 3.08 -25.34
N ASP A 516 -5.26 1.81 -25.17
CA ASP A 516 -6.44 1.25 -25.82
C ASP A 516 -7.74 2.00 -25.44
N ARG A 517 -7.89 2.40 -24.18
CA ARG A 517 -9.04 3.19 -23.71
C ARG A 517 -9.05 4.59 -24.34
N LEU A 518 -7.92 5.30 -24.30
CA LEU A 518 -7.79 6.62 -24.90
C LEU A 518 -8.05 6.60 -26.42
N VAL A 519 -7.56 5.57 -27.12
CA VAL A 519 -7.83 5.40 -28.55
C VAL A 519 -9.30 5.10 -28.82
N ARG A 520 -9.97 4.32 -27.96
CA ARG A 520 -11.41 4.06 -28.07
C ARG A 520 -12.20 5.36 -27.86
N ASP A 521 -11.91 6.11 -26.82
CA ASP A 521 -12.57 7.38 -26.52
C ASP A 521 -12.41 8.37 -27.68
N TRP A 522 -11.20 8.47 -28.24
CA TRP A 522 -10.93 9.29 -29.42
C TRP A 522 -11.73 8.84 -30.64
N TRP A 523 -11.86 7.53 -30.88
CA TRP A 523 -12.68 7.02 -31.97
C TRP A 523 -14.17 7.28 -31.75
N ASP A 524 -14.67 7.15 -30.54
CA ASP A 524 -16.09 7.36 -30.24
C ASP A 524 -16.47 8.85 -30.34
N GLU A 525 -15.56 9.76 -29.96
CA GLU A 525 -15.67 11.19 -30.27
C GLU A 525 -15.66 11.47 -31.78
N GLU A 526 -14.71 10.88 -32.51
CA GLU A 526 -14.61 11.03 -33.97
C GLU A 526 -15.89 10.53 -34.65
N LEU A 527 -16.44 9.39 -34.21
CA LEU A 527 -17.65 8.81 -34.75
C LEU A 527 -18.86 9.68 -34.47
N ARG A 528 -18.98 10.24 -33.24
CA ARG A 528 -20.02 11.22 -32.90
C ARG A 528 -19.93 12.46 -33.79
N TRP A 529 -18.74 13.03 -33.95
CA TRP A 529 -18.51 14.15 -34.85
C TRP A 529 -18.84 13.81 -36.31
N ARG A 530 -18.52 12.59 -36.77
CA ARG A 530 -18.86 12.12 -38.12
C ARG A 530 -20.38 11.99 -38.33
N LYS A 531 -21.14 11.61 -37.31
CA LYS A 531 -22.60 11.46 -37.37
C LYS A 531 -23.37 12.78 -37.20
N GLN A 532 -22.76 13.82 -36.65
CA GLN A 532 -23.41 15.12 -36.42
C GLN A 532 -23.80 15.82 -37.74
N ARG A 533 -25.05 16.28 -37.86
CA ARG A 533 -25.53 17.06 -39.01
C ARG A 533 -25.16 18.54 -38.87
N GLY A 534 -25.02 19.27 -39.98
CA GLY A 534 -24.78 20.73 -39.97
C GLY A 534 -23.34 21.16 -39.62
N LYS A 535 -22.33 20.35 -39.99
CA LYS A 535 -20.93 20.61 -39.63
C LYS A 535 -20.41 21.89 -40.29
N ARG A 536 -19.97 22.88 -39.50
CA ARG A 536 -19.05 23.92 -39.99
C ARG A 536 -17.75 23.24 -40.40
N ARG A 537 -17.39 23.30 -41.69
CA ARG A 537 -16.10 22.82 -42.19
C ARG A 537 -14.99 23.68 -41.58
N TYR A 538 -14.36 23.19 -40.51
CA TYR A 538 -13.15 23.78 -39.99
C TYR A 538 -12.06 23.63 -41.07
N ARG A 539 -11.74 24.74 -41.75
CA ARG A 539 -10.69 24.80 -42.78
C ARG A 539 -9.33 24.98 -42.09
N GLY A 540 -8.50 23.95 -42.16
CA GLY A 540 -7.04 24.07 -42.10
C GLY A 540 -6.38 24.15 -40.71
N PRO A 541 -5.08 23.82 -40.62
CA PRO A 541 -4.35 23.63 -39.37
C PRO A 541 -3.72 24.96 -38.92
N GLY A 542 -4.45 25.73 -38.12
CA GLY A 542 -3.82 26.71 -37.24
C GLY A 542 -3.52 26.02 -35.92
N ARG A 543 -2.25 25.96 -35.49
CA ARG A 543 -1.94 25.84 -34.06
C ARG A 543 -2.73 26.95 -33.38
N VAL A 544 -3.79 26.59 -32.66
CA VAL A 544 -4.42 27.55 -31.74
C VAL A 544 -3.36 27.81 -30.69
N ALA A 545 -2.71 28.96 -30.78
CA ALA A 545 -1.93 29.48 -29.68
C ALA A 545 -2.88 29.55 -28.49
N THR A 546 -2.64 28.71 -27.49
CA THR A 546 -3.30 28.84 -26.19
C THR A 546 -2.95 30.23 -25.68
N ASP A 547 -3.94 31.11 -25.64
CA ASP A 547 -3.89 32.37 -24.94
C ASP A 547 -3.45 32.09 -23.48
N PRO A 548 -2.30 32.63 -23.03
CA PRO A 548 -1.80 32.40 -21.67
C PRO A 548 -2.77 32.83 -20.56
N GLN A 549 -3.84 33.54 -20.90
CA GLN A 549 -4.86 34.02 -19.96
C GLN A 549 -6.21 33.29 -20.07
N ALA A 550 -6.34 32.28 -20.93
CA ALA A 550 -7.55 31.47 -20.99
C ALA A 550 -7.65 30.57 -19.74
N ILE A 551 -8.47 31.01 -18.78
CA ILE A 551 -8.83 30.26 -17.58
C ILE A 551 -9.29 28.85 -17.99
N ALA A 552 -8.46 27.86 -17.72
CA ALA A 552 -8.77 26.46 -17.96
C ALA A 552 -9.84 26.01 -16.97
N LEU A 553 -11.11 25.98 -17.41
CA LEU A 553 -12.12 25.16 -16.75
C LEU A 553 -11.64 23.70 -16.77
N PRO A 554 -11.89 22.90 -15.71
CA PRO A 554 -11.41 21.52 -15.60
C PRO A 554 -12.27 20.56 -16.44
N ILE A 555 -12.47 20.88 -17.72
CA ILE A 555 -13.06 19.98 -18.69
C ILE A 555 -11.90 19.46 -19.52
N ALA A 556 -11.66 18.15 -19.44
CA ALA A 556 -10.65 17.48 -20.26
C ALA A 556 -10.82 17.92 -21.72
N ALA A 557 -9.81 18.58 -22.29
CA ALA A 557 -9.86 18.99 -23.70
C ALA A 557 -10.24 17.78 -24.59
N PRO A 558 -11.19 17.92 -25.54
CA PRO A 558 -11.64 16.81 -26.38
C PRO A 558 -10.48 16.08 -27.04
N SER A 559 -10.60 14.77 -27.23
CA SER A 559 -9.56 13.92 -27.82
C SER A 559 -9.13 14.42 -29.21
N ARG A 560 -10.06 14.99 -29.98
CA ARG A 560 -9.75 15.61 -31.28
C ARG A 560 -8.87 16.86 -31.17
N THR A 561 -8.96 17.61 -30.07
CA THR A 561 -8.08 18.75 -29.77
C THR A 561 -6.69 18.29 -29.34
N ARG A 562 -6.61 17.19 -28.58
CA ARG A 562 -5.33 16.63 -28.10
C ARG A 562 -4.54 15.90 -29.18
N TYR A 563 -5.19 15.01 -29.93
CA TYR A 563 -4.53 14.10 -30.86
C TYR A 563 -4.79 14.44 -32.34
N GLY A 564 -5.70 15.38 -32.62
CA GLY A 564 -6.12 15.73 -33.97
C GLY A 564 -7.21 14.80 -34.53
N ARG A 565 -7.32 14.77 -35.86
CA ARG A 565 -8.28 13.88 -36.58
C ARG A 565 -7.85 12.42 -36.43
N PHE A 566 -8.81 11.51 -36.19
CA PHE A 566 -8.50 10.09 -36.11
C PHE A 566 -7.86 9.56 -37.42
N PRO A 567 -6.68 8.91 -37.37
CA PRO A 567 -5.96 8.41 -38.52
C PRO A 567 -6.80 7.47 -39.40
N THR A 568 -6.71 7.66 -40.70
CA THR A 568 -7.33 6.79 -41.71
C THR A 568 -6.30 6.39 -42.74
N ARG A 569 -6.33 5.13 -43.16
CA ARG A 569 -5.53 4.61 -44.27
C ARG A 569 -5.96 5.26 -45.59
N PRO A 570 -5.15 5.17 -46.67
CA PRO A 570 -5.52 5.71 -47.98
C PRO A 570 -6.86 5.19 -48.53
N ASN A 571 -7.26 3.97 -48.15
CA ASN A 571 -8.54 3.37 -48.49
C ASN A 571 -9.73 3.83 -47.61
N GLY A 572 -9.55 4.86 -46.79
CA GLY A 572 -10.58 5.44 -45.92
C GLY A 572 -10.89 4.64 -44.65
N LYS A 573 -10.31 3.44 -44.48
CA LYS A 573 -10.48 2.63 -43.25
C LYS A 573 -9.73 3.25 -42.09
N VAL A 574 -10.25 3.06 -40.87
CA VAL A 574 -9.63 3.52 -39.63
C VAL A 574 -8.26 2.87 -39.41
N ASP A 575 -7.29 3.66 -38.95
CA ASP A 575 -5.92 3.21 -38.73
C ASP A 575 -5.53 3.20 -37.25
N TYR A 576 -6.00 2.17 -36.55
CA TYR A 576 -5.71 1.96 -35.11
C TYR A 576 -4.22 1.90 -34.75
N PRO A 577 -3.33 1.27 -35.55
CA PRO A 577 -1.89 1.30 -35.27
C PRO A 577 -1.31 2.71 -35.17
N SER A 578 -1.60 3.57 -36.16
CA SER A 578 -1.17 4.97 -36.16
C SER A 578 -1.79 5.75 -35.00
N ALA A 579 -3.08 5.51 -34.69
CA ALA A 579 -3.74 6.14 -33.56
C ALA A 579 -3.08 5.79 -32.22
N ARG A 580 -2.71 4.51 -32.02
CA ARG A 580 -1.97 4.07 -30.82
C ARG A 580 -0.59 4.72 -30.72
N SER A 581 0.11 4.87 -31.84
CA SER A 581 1.43 5.52 -31.88
C SER A 581 1.35 6.99 -31.45
N LEU A 582 0.34 7.72 -31.95
CA LEU A 582 0.11 9.12 -31.60
C LEU A 582 -0.23 9.30 -30.12
N VAL A 583 -1.11 8.46 -29.57
CA VAL A 583 -1.44 8.52 -28.13
C VAL A 583 -0.21 8.23 -27.27
N ARG A 584 0.59 7.22 -27.62
CA ARG A 584 1.84 6.90 -26.90
C ARG A 584 2.84 8.05 -26.94
N SER A 585 3.04 8.65 -28.11
CA SER A 585 3.95 9.79 -28.28
C SER A 585 3.50 10.98 -27.44
N HIS A 586 2.19 11.26 -27.41
CA HIS A 586 1.63 12.33 -26.60
C HIS A 586 1.82 12.09 -25.09
N MET A 587 1.59 10.85 -24.62
CA MET A 587 1.83 10.48 -23.23
C MET A 587 3.30 10.68 -22.81
N GLN A 588 4.25 10.34 -23.70
CA GLN A 588 5.69 10.54 -23.44
C GLN A 588 6.07 12.03 -23.38
N THR A 589 5.52 12.87 -24.26
CA THR A 589 5.76 14.33 -24.21
C THR A 589 5.17 15.01 -22.98
N SER A 590 4.03 14.51 -22.48
CA SER A 590 3.40 15.05 -21.26
C SER A 590 4.09 14.61 -19.97
N GLU A 591 4.92 13.57 -20.00
CA GLU A 591 5.81 13.18 -18.90
C GLU A 591 7.15 13.93 -18.93
N ALA A 592 7.54 14.47 -20.09
CA ALA A 592 8.76 15.24 -20.30
C ALA A 592 8.60 16.77 -20.12
N ALA A 593 7.37 17.26 -19.98
CA ALA A 593 7.00 18.65 -19.71
C ALA A 593 6.47 18.78 -18.27
#